data_AF-A0A2V5QTW3-F1
#
_entry.id   AF-A0A2V5QTW3-F1
#
_cell.length_a   1.000
_cell.length_b   1.000
_cell.length_c   1.000
_cell.angle_alpha   90.00
_cell.angle_beta   90.00
_cell.angle_gamma   90.00
#
_symmetry.space_group_name_H-M   'P 1'
#
loop_
_entity.id
_entity.type
_entity.pdbx_description
1 polymer ?
#
loop_
_entity_poly.entity_id
_entity_poly.type
_entity_poly.pdbx_seq_one_letter_code
_entity_poly.pdbx_strand_id
1 'polypeptide(L)'
;MTRLGETGRRMGSLVLSWDAVKAGAADPSDGKNVVLHEFAHQLDYENSAADGVPELATREQQLVWSEVMTTEFASLRAAHETGIATLLDTYGATDPVEFFAVSTEAFFERPRALRARHPKLYAELHKYFRQDPVEYSAER
;
A
#
# COMPACT_ATOMS: atom_id res chain seq x y z
N MET A 1 9.00 -14.64 -12.71
CA MET A 1 8.51 -13.34 -12.19
C MET A 1 9.19 -12.24 -12.98
N THR A 2 8.43 -11.44 -13.72
CA THR A 2 8.95 -10.25 -14.41
C THR A 2 8.99 -9.12 -13.40
N ARG A 3 10.16 -8.51 -13.18
CA ARG A 3 10.35 -7.41 -12.24
C ARG A 3 9.76 -6.14 -12.85
N LEU A 4 8.68 -5.60 -12.27
CA LEU A 4 7.94 -4.45 -12.82
C LEU A 4 8.47 -3.10 -12.28
N GLY A 5 9.08 -3.12 -11.11
CA GLY A 5 9.80 -2.01 -10.49
C GLY A 5 10.87 -2.51 -9.53
N GLU A 6 11.77 -1.60 -9.15
CA GLU A 6 12.73 -1.80 -8.07
C GLU A 6 13.10 -0.47 -7.43
N THR A 7 13.04 -0.45 -6.11
CA THR A 7 13.60 0.61 -5.27
C THR A 7 14.48 -0.02 -4.20
N GLY A 8 15.52 0.69 -3.78
CA GLY A 8 16.40 0.23 -2.71
C GLY A 8 16.95 1.39 -1.90
N ARG A 9 17.08 1.19 -0.59
CA ARG A 9 17.50 2.19 0.41
C ARG A 9 18.72 3.05 0.04
N ARG A 10 19.65 2.52 -0.76
CA ARG A 10 20.89 3.22 -1.18
C ARG A 10 20.96 3.46 -2.70
N MET A 11 19.92 3.10 -3.44
CA MET A 11 19.92 3.25 -4.90
C MET A 11 19.79 4.71 -5.34
N GLY A 12 19.15 5.56 -4.52
CA GLY A 12 18.89 6.97 -4.86
C GLY A 12 18.08 7.16 -6.14
N SER A 13 17.42 6.10 -6.61
CA SER A 13 16.68 6.03 -7.87
C SER A 13 15.57 4.99 -7.74
N LEU A 14 14.49 5.24 -8.48
CA LEU A 14 13.30 4.38 -8.56
C LEU A 14 13.24 3.86 -10.00
N VAL A 15 13.31 2.54 -10.16
CA VAL A 15 13.34 1.88 -11.47
C VAL A 15 11.93 1.39 -11.78
N LEU A 16 11.41 1.77 -12.95
CA LEU A 16 10.05 1.43 -13.37
C LEU A 16 10.02 0.91 -14.81
N SER A 17 9.20 -0.10 -15.05
CA SER A 17 8.80 -0.48 -16.41
C SER A 17 7.83 0.55 -16.98
N TRP A 18 8.19 1.19 -18.09
CA TRP A 18 7.33 2.20 -18.73
C TRP A 18 5.97 1.65 -19.18
N ASP A 19 5.93 0.39 -19.63
CA ASP A 19 4.67 -0.24 -20.00
C ASP A 19 3.77 -0.49 -18.78
N ALA A 20 4.37 -0.83 -17.63
CA ALA A 20 3.63 -0.98 -16.37
C ALA A 20 3.09 0.37 -15.87
N VAL A 21 3.89 1.45 -16.00
CA VAL A 21 3.45 2.82 -15.65
C VAL A 21 2.24 3.24 -16.49
N LYS A 22 2.31 3.04 -17.83
CA LYS A 22 1.18 3.35 -18.71
C LYS A 22 -0.07 2.51 -18.39
N ALA A 23 0.12 1.23 -18.05
CA ALA A 23 -0.99 0.34 -17.72
C ALA A 23 -1.69 0.78 -16.43
N GLY A 24 -0.96 1.02 -15.34
CA GLY A 24 -1.54 1.49 -14.08
C GLY A 24 -2.23 2.85 -14.22
N ALA A 25 -1.69 3.76 -15.04
CA ALA A 25 -2.34 5.06 -15.28
C ALA A 25 -3.60 4.97 -16.16
N ALA A 26 -3.82 3.87 -16.88
CA ALA A 26 -4.94 3.73 -17.81
C ALA A 26 -6.26 3.39 -17.11
N ASP A 27 -6.21 2.72 -15.96
CA ASP A 27 -7.38 2.42 -15.12
C ASP A 27 -7.09 2.81 -13.66
N PRO A 28 -7.40 4.06 -13.27
CA PRO A 28 -7.13 4.57 -11.92
C PRO A 28 -8.15 4.05 -10.88
N SER A 29 -8.67 2.83 -11.06
CA SER A 29 -9.66 2.21 -10.19
C SER A 29 -9.49 0.69 -10.02
N ASP A 30 -8.47 0.08 -10.64
CA ASP A 30 -8.24 -1.37 -10.58
C ASP A 30 -7.51 -1.82 -9.31
N GLY A 31 -6.93 -0.85 -8.56
CA GLY A 31 -6.18 -1.12 -7.34
C GLY A 31 -4.72 -1.47 -7.57
N LYS A 32 -4.17 -1.24 -8.77
CA LYS A 32 -2.80 -1.63 -9.14
C LYS A 32 -2.05 -0.48 -9.80
N ASN A 33 -0.99 -0.01 -9.16
CA ASN A 33 -0.18 1.08 -9.64
C ASN A 33 1.27 0.95 -9.19
N VAL A 34 2.13 0.51 -10.11
CA VAL A 34 3.56 0.29 -9.85
C VAL A 34 4.29 1.55 -9.39
N VAL A 35 3.83 2.74 -9.78
CA VAL A 35 4.43 3.99 -9.31
C VAL A 35 4.14 4.14 -7.82
N LEU A 36 2.87 4.06 -7.42
CA LEU A 36 2.48 4.16 -6.00
C LEU A 36 3.16 3.09 -5.15
N HIS A 37 3.23 1.86 -5.66
CA HIS A 37 3.87 0.73 -5.00
C HIS A 37 5.35 1.00 -4.68
N GLU A 38 6.14 1.38 -5.68
CA GLU A 38 7.57 1.65 -5.49
C GLU A 38 7.82 2.90 -4.64
N PHE A 39 6.96 3.91 -4.74
CA PHE A 39 7.02 5.07 -3.84
C PHE A 39 6.71 4.69 -2.38
N ALA A 40 5.83 3.72 -2.13
CA ALA A 40 5.57 3.22 -0.78
C ALA A 40 6.83 2.57 -0.18
N HIS A 41 7.57 1.78 -0.96
CA HIS A 41 8.87 1.24 -0.50
C HIS A 41 9.86 2.37 -0.18
N GLN A 42 9.90 3.43 -0.98
CA GLN A 42 10.77 4.56 -0.71
C GLN A 42 10.44 5.27 0.61
N LEU A 43 9.14 5.41 0.93
CA LEU A 43 8.66 5.98 2.19
C LEU A 43 8.98 5.06 3.38
N ASP A 44 8.84 3.75 3.21
CA ASP A 44 9.22 2.76 4.23
C ASP A 44 10.73 2.82 4.56
N TYR A 45 11.57 3.16 3.58
CA TYR A 45 13.01 3.32 3.83
C TYR A 45 13.41 4.55 4.65
N GLU A 46 12.52 5.53 4.87
CA GLU A 46 12.83 6.77 5.61
C GLU A 46 13.22 6.48 7.07
N ASN A 47 12.53 5.53 7.72
CA ASN A 47 12.81 5.14 9.10
C ASN A 47 14.04 4.22 9.26
N SER A 48 14.67 3.83 8.14
CA SER A 48 15.82 2.92 8.06
C SER A 48 15.63 1.46 8.50
N ALA A 49 14.41 1.03 8.82
CA ALA A 49 14.06 -0.32 9.26
C ALA A 49 13.57 -1.22 8.11
N ALA A 50 12.89 -0.67 7.09
CA ALA A 50 12.32 -1.42 5.96
C ALA A 50 11.37 -2.54 6.44
N ASP A 51 10.38 -2.17 7.26
CA ASP A 51 9.50 -3.08 8.00
C ASP A 51 8.00 -2.84 7.75
N GLY A 52 7.66 -2.02 6.75
CA GLY A 52 6.28 -1.61 6.47
C GLY A 52 5.76 -0.53 7.42
N VAL A 53 6.65 0.14 8.15
CA VAL A 53 6.33 1.24 9.06
C VAL A 53 7.03 2.51 8.56
N PRO A 54 6.35 3.40 7.82
CA PRO A 54 6.98 4.64 7.39
C PRO A 54 7.31 5.55 8.58
N GLU A 55 8.02 6.66 8.34
CA GLU A 55 8.34 7.61 9.39
C GLU A 55 7.05 8.23 9.98
N LEU A 56 6.82 8.01 11.28
CA LEU A 56 5.66 8.50 12.03
C LEU A 56 6.11 9.44 13.15
N ALA A 57 5.39 10.55 13.32
CA ALA A 57 5.82 11.67 14.16
C ALA A 57 5.85 11.38 15.66
N THR A 58 5.05 10.41 16.15
CA THR A 58 4.93 10.10 17.58
C THR A 58 4.94 8.60 17.84
N ARG A 59 5.38 8.21 19.05
CA ARG A 59 5.34 6.81 19.50
C ARG A 59 3.91 6.25 19.56
N GLU A 60 2.94 7.09 19.93
CA GLU A 60 1.53 6.68 19.95
C GLU A 60 1.03 6.31 18.55
N GLN A 61 1.34 7.13 17.54
CA GLN A 61 1.02 6.82 16.14
C GLN A 61 1.69 5.53 15.69
N GLN A 62 2.96 5.30 16.05
CA GLN A 62 3.65 4.05 15.72
C GLN A 62 2.95 2.83 16.31
N LEU A 63 2.50 2.90 17.57
CA LEU A 63 1.80 1.78 18.22
C LEU A 63 0.47 1.46 17.54
N VAL A 64 -0.34 2.49 17.25
CA VAL A 64 -1.63 2.33 16.56
C VAL A 64 -1.42 1.79 15.14
N TRP A 65 -0.43 2.33 14.41
CA TRP A 65 -0.06 1.86 13.08
C TRP A 65 0.32 0.39 13.10
N SER A 66 1.26 -0.01 13.98
CA SER A 66 1.71 -1.40 14.09
C SER A 66 0.55 -2.34 14.42
N GLU A 67 -0.38 -1.95 15.30
CA GLU A 67 -1.55 -2.77 15.64
C GLU A 67 -2.46 -2.99 14.42
N VAL A 68 -2.81 -1.91 13.72
CA VAL A 68 -3.70 -1.96 12.55
C VAL A 68 -3.06 -2.74 11.42
N MET A 69 -1.81 -2.43 11.06
CA MET A 69 -1.10 -3.08 9.95
C MET A 69 -0.90 -4.58 10.23
N THR A 70 -0.54 -4.96 11.46
CA THR A 70 -0.40 -6.38 11.84
C THR A 70 -1.71 -7.14 11.69
N THR A 71 -2.82 -6.53 12.13
CA THR A 71 -4.15 -7.15 12.07
C THR A 71 -4.60 -7.34 10.63
N GLU A 72 -4.47 -6.32 9.80
CA GLU A 72 -4.92 -6.33 8.41
C GLU A 72 -4.04 -7.23 7.54
N PHE A 73 -2.73 -7.25 7.78
CA PHE A 73 -1.80 -8.19 7.13
C PHE A 73 -2.18 -9.65 7.45
N ALA A 74 -2.45 -9.97 8.71
CA ALA A 74 -2.89 -11.31 9.10
C ALA A 74 -4.21 -11.70 8.41
N SER A 75 -5.15 -10.75 8.28
CA SER A 75 -6.40 -10.97 7.56
C SER A 75 -6.18 -11.25 6.07
N LEU A 76 -5.31 -10.47 5.41
CA LEU A 76 -4.98 -10.68 3.99
C LEU A 76 -4.31 -12.04 3.78
N ARG A 77 -3.38 -12.42 4.65
CA ARG A 77 -2.74 -13.75 4.62
C ARG A 77 -3.74 -14.88 4.76
N ALA A 78 -4.64 -14.81 5.73
CA ALA A 78 -5.68 -15.83 5.91
C ALA A 78 -6.59 -15.94 4.68
N ALA A 79 -6.96 -14.82 4.06
CA ALA A 79 -7.77 -14.82 2.85
C ALA A 79 -7.01 -15.40 1.64
N HIS A 80 -5.73 -15.09 1.50
CA HIS A 80 -4.86 -15.69 0.46
C HIS A 80 -4.75 -17.22 0.64
N GLU A 81 -4.50 -17.69 1.86
CA GLU A 81 -4.38 -19.12 2.17
C GLU A 81 -5.69 -19.90 1.94
N THR A 82 -6.83 -19.24 2.14
CA THR A 82 -8.17 -19.85 1.97
C THR A 82 -8.76 -19.63 0.57
N GLY A 83 -8.13 -18.82 -0.28
CA GLY A 83 -8.63 -18.48 -1.62
C GLY A 83 -9.88 -17.58 -1.60
N ILE A 84 -10.17 -16.93 -0.48
CA ILE A 84 -11.28 -15.98 -0.37
C ILE A 84 -10.90 -14.70 -1.13
N ALA A 85 -11.81 -14.21 -1.97
CA ALA A 85 -11.59 -12.96 -2.70
C ALA A 85 -11.45 -11.76 -1.74
N THR A 86 -10.39 -10.97 -1.92
CA THR A 86 -10.06 -9.79 -1.11
C THR A 86 -10.13 -8.50 -1.92
N LEU A 87 -10.15 -7.37 -1.21
CA LEU A 87 -9.98 -6.07 -1.85
C LEU A 87 -8.52 -5.83 -2.25
N LEU A 88 -7.59 -6.07 -1.30
CA LEU A 88 -6.16 -5.91 -1.50
C LEU A 88 -5.62 -7.04 -2.35
N ASP A 89 -4.66 -6.73 -3.23
CA ASP A 89 -3.92 -7.73 -3.99
C ASP A 89 -3.21 -8.69 -3.02
N THR A 90 -3.34 -10.00 -3.25
CA THR A 90 -2.73 -11.02 -2.40
C THR A 90 -1.20 -11.00 -2.43
N TYR A 91 -0.57 -10.28 -3.37
CA TYR A 91 0.87 -10.02 -3.31
C TYR A 91 1.28 -9.34 -1.98
N GLY A 92 0.43 -8.49 -1.42
CA GLY A 92 0.65 -7.89 -0.11
C GLY A 92 0.64 -8.90 1.06
N ALA A 93 0.32 -10.18 0.82
CA ALA A 93 0.43 -11.24 1.81
C ALA A 93 1.88 -11.77 1.97
N THR A 94 2.81 -11.35 1.10
CA THR A 94 4.20 -11.82 1.11
C THR A 94 4.94 -11.40 2.37
N ASP A 95 4.94 -10.12 2.71
CA ASP A 95 5.54 -9.57 3.92
C ASP A 95 4.91 -8.19 4.26
N PRO A 96 5.22 -7.60 5.44
CA PRO A 96 4.68 -6.30 5.83
C PRO A 96 5.06 -5.12 4.91
N VAL A 97 6.19 -5.20 4.21
CA VAL A 97 6.65 -4.15 3.29
C VAL A 97 5.76 -4.13 2.05
N GLU A 98 5.52 -5.31 1.47
CA GLU A 98 4.59 -5.49 0.35
C GLU A 98 3.14 -5.18 0.75
N PHE A 99 2.78 -5.52 1.98
CA PHE A 99 1.47 -5.17 2.52
C PHE A 99 1.23 -3.66 2.53
N PHE A 100 2.21 -2.87 2.97
CA PHE A 100 2.12 -1.41 2.96
C PHE A 100 2.03 -0.85 1.53
N ALA A 101 2.80 -1.41 0.59
CA ALA A 101 2.76 -0.98 -0.81
C ALA A 101 1.40 -1.23 -1.46
N VAL A 102 0.85 -2.45 -1.34
CA VAL A 102 -0.49 -2.79 -1.86
C VAL A 102 -1.60 -2.02 -1.16
N SER A 103 -1.47 -1.76 0.14
CA SER A 103 -2.41 -0.90 0.88
C SER A 103 -2.38 0.54 0.37
N THR A 104 -1.20 1.04 0.01
CA THR A 104 -1.02 2.37 -0.60
C THR A 104 -1.66 2.46 -1.97
N GLU A 105 -1.49 1.44 -2.83
CA GLU A 105 -2.18 1.36 -4.12
C GLU A 105 -3.70 1.43 -3.92
N ALA A 106 -4.25 0.55 -3.08
CA ALA A 106 -5.69 0.53 -2.79
C ALA A 106 -6.19 1.84 -2.18
N PHE A 107 -5.38 2.54 -1.40
CA PHE A 107 -5.75 3.82 -0.80
C PHE A 107 -5.98 4.92 -1.84
N PHE A 108 -5.18 4.98 -2.90
CA PHE A 108 -5.36 6.00 -3.94
C PHE A 108 -6.29 5.54 -5.07
N GLU A 109 -6.22 4.26 -5.45
CA GLU A 109 -6.94 3.69 -6.58
C GLU A 109 -8.37 3.26 -6.20
N ARG A 110 -8.56 2.68 -5.00
CA ARG A 110 -9.85 2.12 -4.54
C ARG A 110 -10.27 2.61 -3.13
N PRO A 111 -10.22 3.93 -2.86
CA PRO A 111 -10.42 4.48 -1.51
C PRO A 111 -11.81 4.24 -0.92
N ARG A 112 -12.87 4.24 -1.73
CA ARG A 112 -14.26 4.01 -1.26
C ARG A 112 -14.41 2.57 -0.80
N ALA A 113 -13.92 1.60 -1.59
CA ALA A 113 -13.94 0.21 -1.18
C ALA A 113 -13.04 -0.05 0.03
N LEU A 114 -11.85 0.58 0.08
CA LEU A 114 -10.94 0.47 1.21
C LEU A 114 -11.57 1.01 2.49
N ARG A 115 -12.16 2.21 2.45
CA ARG A 115 -12.86 2.82 3.58
C ARG A 115 -14.05 1.98 4.05
N ALA A 116 -14.76 1.31 3.15
CA ALA A 116 -15.90 0.48 3.49
C ALA A 116 -15.51 -0.87 4.11
N ARG A 117 -14.46 -1.51 3.60
CA ARG A 117 -14.08 -2.89 3.99
C ARG A 117 -12.98 -2.94 5.05
N HIS A 118 -12.08 -1.97 5.05
CA HIS A 118 -10.93 -1.85 5.96
C HIS A 118 -10.87 -0.45 6.59
N PRO A 119 -11.90 -0.02 7.34
CA PRO A 119 -12.02 1.37 7.81
C PRO A 119 -10.86 1.81 8.72
N LYS A 120 -10.29 0.89 9.51
CA LYS A 120 -9.13 1.18 10.37
C LYS A 120 -7.87 1.40 9.54
N LEU A 121 -7.60 0.53 8.56
CA LEU A 121 -6.49 0.68 7.62
C LEU A 121 -6.59 2.01 6.86
N TYR A 122 -7.77 2.31 6.31
CA TYR A 122 -8.02 3.56 5.62
C TYR A 122 -7.75 4.78 6.52
N ALA A 123 -8.18 4.74 7.79
CA ALA A 123 -7.98 5.84 8.72
C ALA A 123 -6.48 6.09 9.02
N GLU A 124 -5.68 5.04 9.15
CA GLU A 124 -4.23 5.19 9.37
C GLU A 124 -3.52 5.72 8.11
N LEU A 125 -3.86 5.22 6.93
CA LEU A 125 -3.31 5.74 5.66
C LEU A 125 -3.73 7.20 5.41
N HIS A 126 -4.97 7.56 5.71
CA HIS A 126 -5.46 8.94 5.64
C HIS A 126 -4.67 9.88 6.56
N LYS A 127 -4.39 9.46 7.81
CA LYS A 127 -3.57 10.23 8.74
C LYS A 127 -2.13 10.37 8.25
N TYR A 128 -1.56 9.29 7.72
CA TYR A 128 -0.18 9.26 7.24
C TYR A 128 0.01 10.14 5.99
N PHE A 129 -0.76 9.90 4.93
CA PHE A 129 -0.67 10.64 3.67
C PHE A 129 -1.26 12.05 3.74
N ARG A 130 -2.06 12.36 4.78
CA ARG A 130 -2.76 13.64 4.97
C ARG A 130 -3.60 14.03 3.76
N GLN A 131 -4.21 13.03 3.13
CA GLN A 131 -5.06 13.14 1.94
C GLN A 131 -6.31 12.30 2.13
N ASP A 132 -7.42 12.71 1.52
CA ASP A 132 -8.64 11.90 1.39
C ASP A 132 -8.92 11.63 -0.10
N PRO A 133 -8.45 10.48 -0.64
CA PRO A 133 -8.70 10.14 -2.04
C PRO A 133 -10.17 9.87 -2.38
N VAL A 134 -11.07 9.69 -1.40
CA VAL A 134 -12.51 9.56 -1.71
C VAL A 134 -13.05 10.85 -2.33
N GLU A 135 -12.46 12.00 -2.02
CA GLU A 135 -12.88 13.31 -2.54
C GLU A 135 -12.58 13.49 -4.04
N TYR A 136 -11.59 12.78 -4.59
CA TYR A 136 -11.14 12.97 -5.98
C TYR A 136 -10.96 11.68 -6.79
N SER A 137 -11.15 10.50 -6.20
CA SER A 137 -11.03 9.22 -6.92
C SER A 137 -12.14 9.00 -7.94
N ALA A 138 -11.76 8.38 -9.06
CA ALA A 138 -12.63 7.95 -10.14
C ALA A 138 -13.38 6.64 -9.83
N GLU A 139 -13.07 5.96 -8.72
CA GLU A 139 -13.75 4.73 -8.27
C GLU A 139 -15.26 4.98 -8.13
N ARG A 140 -16.09 4.15 -8.78
CA ARG A 140 -17.56 4.31 -8.78
C ARG A 140 -18.23 3.50 -7.69
#